data_AF-A0A2W1LQU3-F1
#
_entry.id   AF-A0A2W1LQU3-F1
#
_cell.length_a   1.000
_cell.length_b   1.000
_cell.length_c   1.000
_cell.angle_alpha   90.00
_cell.angle_beta   90.00
_cell.angle_gamma   90.00
#
_symmetry.space_group_name_H-M   'P 1'
#
loop_
_entity.id
_entity.type
_entity.pdbx_description
1 polymer ?
#
loop_
_entity_poly.entity_id
_entity_poly.type
_entity_poly.pdbx_seq_one_letter_code
_entity_poly.pdbx_strand_id
1 'polypeptide(L)'
;MRLGSILPSHGDYMALMSTGIGSIENSDSKMEQFVEIPEGVRSITFDYNMISEEPMEWVDSEYDDRFRVTITGEGQEPVTLHEQTVSEAQWRAVPDVNLDGGDNTAYMTGWMRVSADVSSFAGAGAVRIQLEVLDEGDIEYDTVVLLDDVKHRELC
;
A
#
# COMPACT_ATOMS: atom_id res chain seq x y z
N MET A 1 5.87 17.63 3.38
CA MET A 1 4.66 16.93 2.95
C MET A 1 3.51 17.34 3.85
N ARG A 2 2.29 17.41 3.30
CA ARG A 2 1.05 17.56 4.06
C ARG A 2 0.00 16.59 3.52
N LEU A 3 -0.61 15.77 4.40
CA LEU A 3 -1.69 14.84 4.04
C LEU A 3 -3.11 15.46 4.06
N GLY A 4 -3.18 16.79 4.14
CA GLY A 4 -4.45 17.52 4.11
C GLY A 4 -5.44 17.05 5.16
N SER A 5 -6.66 16.76 4.70
CA SER A 5 -7.80 16.27 5.47
C SER A 5 -7.87 14.76 5.59
N ILE A 6 -6.86 14.02 5.12
CA ILE A 6 -6.82 12.56 5.25
C ILE A 6 -6.57 12.19 6.71
N LEU A 7 -7.54 11.49 7.30
CA LEU A 7 -7.48 10.96 8.65
C LEU A 7 -7.28 9.44 8.62
N PRO A 8 -6.69 8.84 9.68
CA PRO A 8 -6.64 7.39 9.85
C PRO A 8 -8.02 6.76 9.66
N SER A 9 -8.08 5.58 9.05
CA SER A 9 -9.34 4.85 8.90
C SER A 9 -9.79 4.23 10.23
N HIS A 10 -8.86 4.03 11.17
CA HIS A 10 -9.13 3.51 12.49
C HIS A 10 -8.16 4.10 13.55
N GLY A 11 -8.71 4.62 14.64
CA GLY A 11 -7.91 5.17 15.75
C GLY A 11 -7.26 6.52 15.41
N ASP A 12 -6.09 6.79 16.00
CA ASP A 12 -5.46 8.12 15.96
C ASP A 12 -4.24 8.20 15.03
N TYR A 13 -3.71 7.06 14.57
CA TYR A 13 -2.48 6.98 13.78
C TYR A 13 -2.65 6.00 12.62
N MET A 14 -1.94 6.26 11.52
CA MET A 14 -1.82 5.39 10.37
C MET A 14 -0.34 5.29 9.96
N ALA A 15 0.03 4.23 9.25
CA ALA A 15 1.34 4.11 8.65
C ALA A 15 1.39 4.83 7.30
N LEU A 16 2.59 5.28 6.92
CA LEU A 16 2.89 5.91 5.63
C LEU A 16 4.12 5.24 5.03
N MET A 17 4.02 4.90 3.75
CA MET A 17 5.11 4.40 2.92
C MET A 17 5.16 5.21 1.63
N SER A 18 6.34 5.41 1.04
CA SER A 18 6.48 6.26 -0.14
C SER A 18 7.61 5.82 -1.07
N THR A 19 7.53 6.13 -2.34
CA THR A 19 8.65 5.95 -3.30
C THR A 19 9.80 6.93 -3.09
N GLY A 20 9.74 7.77 -2.06
CA GLY A 20 10.87 8.54 -1.59
C GLY A 20 10.58 10.03 -1.68
N ILE A 21 9.77 10.51 -0.72
CA ILE A 21 9.33 11.91 -0.70
C ILE A 21 10.52 12.86 -0.73
N GLY A 22 10.68 13.58 -1.84
CA GLY A 22 11.82 14.48 -2.07
C GLY A 22 13.16 13.78 -2.35
N SER A 23 13.13 12.53 -2.80
CA SER A 23 14.28 11.80 -3.33
C SER A 23 14.71 12.38 -4.66
N ILE A 24 15.96 12.09 -5.06
CA ILE A 24 16.53 12.47 -6.36
C ILE A 24 16.98 11.24 -7.17
N GLU A 25 16.64 10.05 -6.68
CA GLU A 25 16.91 8.73 -7.28
C GLU A 25 15.68 7.83 -7.02
N ASN A 26 15.48 6.82 -7.88
CA ASN A 26 14.42 5.83 -7.70
C ASN A 26 14.50 5.19 -6.33
N SER A 27 13.36 5.08 -5.65
CA SER A 27 13.33 4.53 -4.30
C SER A 27 12.12 3.64 -4.04
N ASP A 28 12.40 2.42 -3.58
CA ASP A 28 11.38 1.50 -3.09
C ASP A 28 11.28 1.60 -1.57
N SER A 29 10.05 1.60 -1.04
CA SER A 29 9.81 1.45 0.39
C SER A 29 9.27 0.07 0.72
N LYS A 30 9.81 -0.55 1.78
CA LYS A 30 9.38 -1.86 2.26
C LYS A 30 9.08 -1.84 3.75
N MET A 31 7.99 -2.47 4.13
CA MET A 31 7.62 -2.73 5.53
C MET A 31 7.30 -4.20 5.67
N GLU A 32 7.87 -4.87 6.68
CA GLU A 32 7.64 -6.30 6.91
C GLU A 32 7.36 -6.63 8.37
N GLN A 33 6.56 -7.68 8.57
CA GLN A 33 6.31 -8.27 9.88
C GLN A 33 6.21 -9.79 9.77
N PHE A 34 6.77 -10.47 10.77
CA PHE A 34 6.56 -11.91 10.95
C PHE A 34 5.39 -12.12 11.90
N VAL A 35 4.42 -12.92 11.48
CA VAL A 35 3.22 -13.25 12.26
C VAL A 35 2.93 -14.74 12.16
N GLU A 36 2.28 -15.29 13.18
CA GLU A 36 1.66 -16.62 13.06
C GLU A 36 0.21 -16.42 12.63
N ILE A 37 -0.26 -17.22 11.66
CA ILE A 37 -1.68 -17.26 11.28
C ILE A 37 -2.33 -18.38 12.09
N PRO A 38 -3.20 -18.08 13.08
CA PRO A 38 -3.83 -19.13 13.89
C PRO A 38 -4.65 -20.11 13.04
N GLU A 39 -4.81 -21.34 13.53
CA GLU A 39 -5.71 -22.31 12.91
C GLU A 39 -7.13 -21.73 12.77
N GLY A 40 -7.77 -21.98 11.63
CA GLY A 40 -9.13 -21.51 11.36
C GLY A 40 -9.25 -20.08 10.84
N VAL A 41 -8.19 -19.25 10.93
CA VAL A 41 -8.17 -17.94 10.28
C VAL A 41 -8.16 -18.13 8.76
N ARG A 42 -9.05 -17.40 8.08
CA ARG A 42 -9.19 -17.48 6.62
C ARG A 42 -8.73 -16.22 5.92
N SER A 43 -8.78 -15.07 6.59
CA SER A 43 -8.42 -13.81 5.96
C SER A 43 -7.68 -12.86 6.89
N ILE A 44 -6.82 -12.07 6.27
CA ILE A 44 -6.28 -10.83 6.81
C ILE A 44 -6.97 -9.69 6.07
N THR A 45 -7.35 -8.68 6.84
CA THR A 45 -7.92 -7.43 6.33
C THR A 45 -7.02 -6.26 6.66
N PHE A 46 -6.95 -5.30 5.76
CA PHE A 46 -6.27 -4.02 5.98
C PHE A 46 -6.94 -2.94 5.14
N ASP A 47 -6.78 -1.70 5.57
CA ASP A 47 -7.13 -0.52 4.80
C ASP A 47 -5.89 0.10 4.18
N TYR A 48 -6.00 0.51 2.93
CA TYR A 48 -4.97 1.32 2.28
C TYR A 48 -5.58 2.51 1.53
N ASN A 49 -4.79 3.56 1.37
CA ASN A 49 -5.11 4.69 0.49
C ASN A 49 -3.85 5.05 -0.29
N MET A 50 -3.89 4.89 -1.61
CA MET A 50 -2.79 5.27 -2.49
C MET A 50 -2.99 6.72 -2.92
N ILE A 51 -1.93 7.50 -2.85
CA ILE A 51 -1.86 8.92 -3.19
C ILE A 51 -0.71 9.08 -4.19
N SER A 52 -0.93 9.83 -5.25
CA SER A 52 0.08 10.11 -6.26
C SER A 52 -0.11 11.53 -6.79
N GLU A 53 0.98 12.18 -7.18
CA GLU A 53 0.96 13.44 -7.91
C GLU A 53 0.79 13.22 -9.40
N GLU A 54 -0.10 14.00 -10.03
CA GLU A 54 -0.36 13.95 -11.47
C GLU A 54 -0.68 12.56 -12.08
N PRO A 55 -1.26 11.56 -11.38
CA PRO A 55 -1.40 10.22 -11.94
C PRO A 55 -2.25 10.20 -13.22
N MET A 56 -3.18 11.15 -13.35
CA MET A 56 -4.03 11.29 -14.53
C MET A 56 -3.27 11.62 -15.82
N GLU A 57 -2.04 12.13 -15.74
CA GLU A 57 -1.17 12.39 -16.88
C GLU A 57 -0.37 11.15 -17.31
N TRP A 58 -0.25 10.18 -16.41
CA TRP A 58 0.65 9.02 -16.52
C TRP A 58 -0.06 7.66 -16.49
N VAL A 59 -1.40 7.61 -16.33
CA VAL A 59 -2.17 6.38 -16.54
C VAL A 59 -1.86 5.78 -17.92
N ASP A 60 -1.59 4.47 -17.93
CA ASP A 60 -1.21 3.69 -19.11
C ASP A 60 0.16 4.09 -19.73
N SER A 61 1.00 4.80 -18.97
CA SER A 61 2.38 5.12 -19.35
C SER A 61 3.38 4.09 -18.80
N GLU A 62 4.68 4.35 -18.98
CA GLU A 62 5.73 3.53 -18.37
C GLU A 62 5.91 3.79 -16.87
N TYR A 63 5.34 4.89 -16.36
CA TYR A 63 5.37 5.33 -14.97
C TYR A 63 4.18 4.73 -14.20
N ASP A 64 4.34 3.50 -13.72
CA ASP A 64 3.24 2.70 -13.15
C ASP A 64 3.55 2.19 -11.74
N ASP A 65 3.86 3.13 -10.85
CA ASP A 65 4.14 2.87 -9.44
C ASP A 65 3.10 1.93 -8.84
N ARG A 66 3.55 1.05 -7.95
CA ARG A 66 2.68 0.02 -7.40
C ARG A 66 2.83 -0.18 -5.92
N PHE A 67 1.69 -0.43 -5.31
CA PHE A 67 1.58 -0.97 -3.97
C PHE A 67 1.37 -2.48 -4.05
N ARG A 68 2.25 -3.26 -3.41
CA ARG A 68 2.15 -4.73 -3.37
C ARG A 68 2.20 -5.25 -1.95
N VAL A 69 1.33 -6.21 -1.64
CA VAL A 69 1.34 -6.97 -0.39
C VAL A 69 1.58 -8.44 -0.70
N THR A 70 2.59 -9.02 -0.06
CA THR A 70 2.92 -10.43 -0.21
C THR A 70 2.95 -11.16 1.14
N ILE A 71 2.71 -12.47 1.09
CA ILE A 71 2.88 -13.40 2.20
C ILE A 71 3.89 -14.48 1.82
N THR A 72 4.77 -14.87 2.75
CA THR A 72 5.77 -15.92 2.52
C THR A 72 5.80 -16.85 3.73
N GLY A 73 5.49 -18.13 3.53
CA GLY A 73 5.72 -19.16 4.54
C GLY A 73 7.15 -19.68 4.53
N GLU A 74 7.54 -20.42 5.57
CA GLU A 74 8.90 -20.95 5.70
C GLU A 74 9.24 -21.88 4.51
N GLY A 75 10.31 -21.54 3.77
CA GLY A 75 10.77 -22.30 2.60
C GLY A 75 9.83 -22.25 1.38
N GLN A 76 8.83 -21.35 1.39
CA GLN A 76 7.91 -21.14 0.27
C GLN A 76 8.29 -19.88 -0.52
N GLU A 77 7.90 -19.84 -1.79
CA GLU A 77 7.97 -18.61 -2.59
C GLU A 77 6.91 -17.60 -2.12
N PRO A 78 7.17 -16.29 -2.23
CA PRO A 78 6.19 -15.26 -1.91
C PRO A 78 4.92 -15.38 -2.77
N VAL A 79 3.76 -15.21 -2.13
CA VAL A 79 2.44 -15.14 -2.78
C VAL A 79 1.91 -13.72 -2.68
N THR A 80 1.48 -13.13 -3.79
CA THR A 80 0.82 -11.82 -3.81
C THR A 80 -0.59 -11.92 -3.24
N LEU A 81 -0.84 -11.18 -2.15
CA LEU A 81 -2.16 -11.04 -1.55
C LEU A 81 -2.96 -9.89 -2.15
N HIS A 82 -2.26 -8.83 -2.55
CA HIS A 82 -2.86 -7.63 -3.13
C HIS A 82 -1.83 -6.88 -3.98
N GLU A 83 -2.30 -6.25 -5.06
CA GLU A 83 -1.52 -5.32 -5.87
C GLU A 83 -2.45 -4.20 -6.35
N GLN A 84 -1.93 -2.98 -6.38
CA GLN A 84 -2.57 -1.82 -6.99
C GLN A 84 -1.50 -1.01 -7.71
N THR A 85 -1.71 -0.72 -8.99
CA THR A 85 -0.84 0.19 -9.75
C THR A 85 -1.50 1.54 -9.97
N VAL A 86 -0.70 2.53 -10.39
CA VAL A 86 -1.19 3.87 -10.75
C VAL A 86 -2.20 3.82 -11.89
N SER A 87 -1.92 3.01 -12.91
CA SER A 87 -2.75 2.89 -14.11
C SER A 87 -4.09 2.21 -13.84
N GLU A 88 -4.14 1.25 -12.91
CA GLU A 88 -5.37 0.54 -12.56
C GLU A 88 -6.24 1.31 -11.55
N ALA A 89 -5.69 2.31 -10.87
CA ALA A 89 -6.36 3.01 -9.79
C ALA A 89 -7.47 3.95 -10.29
N GLN A 90 -8.52 4.07 -9.47
CA GLN A 90 -9.55 5.09 -9.67
C GLN A 90 -9.24 6.31 -8.83
N TRP A 91 -8.89 7.40 -9.50
CA TRP A 91 -8.39 8.61 -8.87
C TRP A 91 -9.48 9.62 -8.54
N ARG A 92 -9.37 10.21 -7.35
CA ARG A 92 -10.10 11.42 -6.95
C ARG A 92 -9.12 12.51 -6.54
N ALA A 93 -9.34 13.73 -7.02
CA ALA A 93 -8.51 14.87 -6.66
C ALA A 93 -8.59 15.15 -5.15
N VAL A 94 -7.44 15.49 -4.55
CA VAL A 94 -7.30 15.87 -3.14
C VAL A 94 -6.47 17.15 -3.04
N PRO A 95 -7.10 18.33 -3.21
CA PRO A 95 -6.38 19.59 -3.40
C PRO A 95 -5.71 20.14 -2.13
N ASP A 96 -5.94 19.54 -0.96
CA ASP A 96 -5.32 19.92 0.31
C ASP A 96 -4.16 19.01 0.72
N VAL A 97 -3.83 18.01 -0.10
CA VAL A 97 -2.61 17.21 -0.03
C VAL A 97 -1.54 17.83 -0.92
N ASN A 98 -0.30 17.80 -0.45
CA ASN A 98 0.88 18.19 -1.21
C ASN A 98 2.03 17.28 -0.78
N LEU A 99 2.59 16.54 -1.74
CA LEU A 99 3.79 15.74 -1.53
C LEU A 99 5.00 16.66 -1.80
N ASP A 100 6.13 16.42 -1.12
CA ASP A 100 7.28 17.33 -1.29
C ASP A 100 7.96 17.02 -2.62
N GLY A 101 7.81 17.89 -3.61
CA GLY A 101 8.51 17.74 -4.88
C GLY A 101 7.63 18.06 -6.07
N GLY A 102 6.34 17.69 -6.01
CA GLY A 102 5.41 17.97 -7.09
C GLY A 102 4.59 19.25 -6.91
N ASP A 103 3.55 19.31 -7.74
CA ASP A 103 2.77 20.52 -7.98
C ASP A 103 1.55 20.64 -7.03
N ASN A 104 0.45 21.27 -7.45
CA ASN A 104 -0.77 21.37 -6.62
C ASN A 104 -1.85 20.35 -7.02
N THR A 105 -1.48 19.24 -7.66
CA THR A 105 -2.42 18.24 -8.20
C THR A 105 -2.19 16.83 -7.67
N ALA A 106 -2.39 16.66 -6.36
CA ALA A 106 -2.44 15.34 -5.74
C ALA A 106 -3.81 14.66 -5.96
N TYR A 107 -3.78 13.35 -6.21
CA TYR A 107 -4.95 12.50 -6.29
C TYR A 107 -4.80 11.33 -5.32
N MET A 108 -5.92 10.73 -4.95
CA MET A 108 -5.93 9.56 -4.10
C MET A 108 -7.01 8.57 -4.51
N THR A 109 -6.89 7.32 -4.08
CA THR A 109 -7.96 6.32 -4.23
C THR A 109 -9.05 6.46 -3.16
N GLY A 110 -8.70 7.07 -2.04
CA GLY A 110 -9.45 6.93 -0.79
C GLY A 110 -9.19 5.59 -0.11
N TRP A 111 -9.72 5.45 1.11
CA TRP A 111 -9.56 4.25 1.90
C TRP A 111 -10.27 3.06 1.24
N MET A 112 -9.49 2.09 0.81
CA MET A 112 -9.91 0.81 0.27
C MET A 112 -9.62 -0.31 1.26
N ARG A 113 -10.60 -1.17 1.52
CA ARG A 113 -10.43 -2.33 2.40
C ARG A 113 -10.16 -3.58 1.59
N VAL A 114 -9.04 -4.23 1.88
CA VAL A 114 -8.68 -5.54 1.34
C VAL A 114 -9.09 -6.64 2.32
N SER A 115 -9.52 -7.78 1.79
CA SER A 115 -9.70 -9.02 2.54
C SER A 115 -9.03 -10.15 1.77
N ALA A 116 -7.76 -10.41 2.10
CA ALA A 116 -6.94 -11.41 1.42
C ALA A 116 -7.11 -12.79 2.05
N ASP A 117 -7.24 -13.83 1.22
CA ASP A 117 -7.30 -15.22 1.70
C ASP A 117 -5.90 -15.68 2.14
N VAL A 118 -5.80 -16.15 3.37
CA VAL A 118 -4.57 -16.69 3.98
C VAL A 118 -4.77 -18.11 4.51
N SER A 119 -5.86 -18.77 4.11
CA SER A 119 -6.24 -20.08 4.65
C SER A 119 -5.19 -21.17 4.44
N SER A 120 -4.36 -21.08 3.39
CA SER A 120 -3.25 -22.02 3.16
C SER A 120 -2.07 -21.86 4.13
N PHE A 121 -2.03 -20.77 4.89
CA PHE A 121 -0.99 -20.45 5.85
C PHE A 121 -1.44 -20.64 7.31
N ALA A 122 -2.74 -20.88 7.55
CA ALA A 122 -3.30 -21.08 8.88
C ALA A 122 -2.72 -22.33 9.54
N GLY A 123 -2.16 -22.17 10.74
CA GLY A 123 -1.50 -23.24 11.51
C GLY A 123 -0.17 -23.71 10.92
N ALA A 124 0.36 -23.07 9.87
CA ALA A 124 1.59 -23.48 9.20
C ALA A 124 2.88 -22.96 9.86
N GLY A 125 2.77 -22.21 10.96
CA GLY A 125 3.87 -21.54 11.64
C GLY A 125 3.98 -20.06 11.29
N ALA A 126 5.16 -19.48 11.50
CA ALA A 126 5.41 -18.07 11.22
C ALA A 126 5.45 -17.82 9.70
N VAL A 127 4.75 -16.78 9.27
CA VAL A 127 4.79 -16.24 7.91
C VAL A 127 5.33 -14.82 7.94
N ARG A 128 5.98 -14.41 6.86
CA ARG A 128 6.34 -13.01 6.62
C ARG A 128 5.25 -12.35 5.79
N ILE A 129 4.71 -11.24 6.27
CA ILE A 129 3.90 -10.32 5.48
C ILE A 129 4.78 -9.13 5.13
N GLN A 130 4.88 -8.84 3.83
CA GLN A 130 5.69 -7.74 3.30
C GLN A 130 4.80 -6.82 2.47
N LEU A 131 4.89 -5.54 2.75
CA LEU A 131 4.27 -4.46 2.00
C LEU A 131 5.38 -3.69 1.28
N GLU A 132 5.14 -3.34 0.02
CA GLU A 132 6.08 -2.64 -0.83
C GLU A 132 5.36 -1.52 -1.58
N VAL A 133 5.98 -0.34 -1.63
CA VAL A 133 5.66 0.70 -2.61
C VAL A 133 6.86 0.77 -3.52
N LEU A 134 6.64 0.43 -4.79
CA LEU A 134 7.67 0.32 -5.80
C LEU A 134 7.52 1.47 -6.78
N ASP A 135 8.63 2.14 -7.03
CA ASP A 135 8.78 3.16 -8.05
C ASP A 135 9.00 2.47 -9.39
N GLU A 136 8.08 2.67 -10.33
CA GLU A 136 8.14 2.11 -11.66
C GLU A 136 8.36 3.23 -12.68
N GLY A 137 9.44 3.98 -12.49
CA GLY A 137 9.94 4.93 -13.47
C GLY A 137 9.65 6.37 -13.06
N ASP A 138 10.59 7.22 -13.44
CA ASP A 138 10.76 8.59 -12.98
C ASP A 138 11.31 8.72 -11.54
N ILE A 139 11.65 9.94 -11.15
CA ILE A 139 12.28 10.31 -9.86
C ILE A 139 11.65 11.60 -9.32
N GLU A 140 10.58 12.08 -9.96
CA GLU A 140 10.05 13.44 -9.79
C GLU A 140 8.62 13.39 -9.21
N TYR A 141 7.85 12.33 -9.50
CA TYR A 141 6.50 12.18 -8.99
C TYR A 141 6.42 11.08 -7.93
N ASP A 142 6.09 11.49 -6.71
CA ASP A 142 6.04 10.58 -5.58
C ASP A 142 4.69 9.85 -5.50
N THR A 143 4.76 8.56 -5.18
CA THR A 143 3.62 7.75 -4.74
C THR A 143 3.72 7.49 -3.25
N VAL A 144 2.62 7.75 -2.54
CA VAL A 144 2.46 7.50 -1.10
C VAL A 144 1.35 6.50 -0.87
N VAL A 145 1.60 5.51 -0.01
CA VAL A 145 0.58 4.60 0.48
C VAL A 145 0.40 4.83 1.98
N LEU A 146 -0.84 5.11 2.36
CA LEU A 146 -1.28 5.09 3.75
C LEU A 146 -1.84 3.70 4.06
N LEU A 147 -1.51 3.15 5.23
CA LEU A 147 -1.94 1.83 5.68
C LEU A 147 -2.51 1.92 7.09
N ASP A 148 -3.64 1.25 7.32
CA ASP A 148 -4.29 1.21 8.63
C ASP A 148 -5.14 -0.07 8.80
N ASP A 149 -5.63 -0.29 10.02
CA ASP A 149 -6.62 -1.31 10.36
C ASP A 149 -6.24 -2.77 10.00
N VAL A 150 -4.94 -3.11 10.10
CA VAL A 150 -4.45 -4.47 9.81
C VAL A 150 -4.91 -5.45 10.88
N LYS A 151 -5.74 -6.43 10.50
CA LYS A 151 -6.41 -7.38 11.41
C LYS A 151 -6.54 -8.75 10.76
N HIS A 152 -6.48 -9.81 11.54
CA HIS A 152 -7.00 -11.12 11.14
C HIS A 152 -8.47 -11.24 11.59
N ARG A 153 -9.30 -11.99 10.85
CA ARG A 153 -10.65 -12.34 11.30
C ARG A 153 -10.75 -13.82 11.63
N GLU A 154 -11.23 -14.12 12.84
CA GLU A 154 -11.79 -15.43 13.18
C GLU A 154 -13.28 -15.43 12.78
N LEU A 155 -13.74 -16.50 12.12
CA LEU A 155 -15.18 -16.74 12.01
C LEU A 155 -15.65 -17.38 13.32
N CYS A 156 -16.61 -16.73 13.98
CA CYS A 156 -17.34 -17.29 15.12
C CYS A 156 -18.09 -18.57 14.75
#